data_AF-A0A1G7SZF3-F1
#
_entry.id   AF-A0A1G7SZF3-F1
#
_cell.length_a   1.000
_cell.length_b   1.000
_cell.length_c   1.000
_cell.angle_alpha   90.00
_cell.angle_beta   90.00
_cell.angle_gamma   90.00
#
_symmetry.space_group_name_H-M   'P 1'
#
loop_
_entity.id
_entity.type
_entity.pdbx_description
1 polymer ?
#
loop_
_entity_poly.entity_id
_entity_poly.type
_entity_poly.pdbx_seq_one_letter_code
_entity_poly.pdbx_strand_id
1 'polypeptide(L)'
;MEEAFEFGKDLFGLDQAQVRLYEAILRHTVLVMAAPAVCAVGAAEARHRTDSQAPSPTRPDQPPPAEPGMIPLTVAEIKRLFNAAAPRTPSLEHIAHWSAWRRRHQARARWFHRRARLATAYTQLS
;
A
#
# COMPACT_ATOMS: atom_id res chain seq x y z
N MET A 1 -24.78 12.58 -28.22
CA MET A 1 -23.56 11.83 -27.82
C MET A 1 -23.60 11.66 -26.30
N GLU A 2 -24.61 10.95 -25.80
CA GLU A 2 -24.83 10.67 -24.37
C GLU A 2 -25.57 9.33 -24.22
N GLU A 3 -26.46 8.98 -25.16
CA GLU A 3 -27.12 7.65 -25.22
C GLU A 3 -26.15 6.47 -25.48
N ALA A 4 -25.03 6.69 -26.20
CA ALA A 4 -24.05 5.62 -26.46
C ALA A 4 -23.22 5.24 -25.22
N PHE A 5 -23.16 6.10 -24.20
CA PHE A 5 -22.43 5.83 -22.95
C PHE A 5 -23.32 5.11 -21.93
N GLU A 6 -24.65 5.34 -22.00
CA GLU A 6 -25.63 4.67 -21.15
C GLU A 6 -25.85 3.22 -21.58
N PHE A 7 -26.00 2.97 -22.90
CA PHE A 7 -26.16 1.60 -23.42
C PHE A 7 -24.90 0.73 -23.26
N GLY A 8 -23.72 1.36 -23.16
CA GLY A 8 -22.45 0.68 -22.90
C GLY A 8 -22.24 0.26 -21.43
N LYS A 9 -22.97 0.83 -20.48
CA LYS A 9 -22.82 0.49 -19.05
C LYS A 9 -23.48 -0.85 -18.70
N ASP A 10 -24.67 -1.10 -19.25
CA ASP A 10 -25.45 -2.30 -18.91
C ASP A 10 -24.95 -3.58 -19.60
N LEU A 11 -24.43 -3.49 -20.83
CA LEU A 11 -23.98 -4.68 -21.59
C LEU A 11 -22.52 -5.09 -21.39
N PHE A 12 -21.62 -4.18 -20.97
CA PHE A 12 -20.17 -4.47 -20.98
C PHE A 12 -19.53 -4.71 -19.61
N GLY A 13 -20.30 -4.68 -18.51
CA GLY A 13 -19.77 -4.93 -17.17
C GLY A 13 -18.68 -3.93 -16.75
N LEU A 14 -18.63 -2.78 -17.43
CA LEU A 14 -17.70 -1.69 -17.15
C LEU A 14 -17.96 -1.08 -15.77
N ASP A 15 -19.22 -1.02 -15.35
CA ASP A 15 -19.61 -0.58 -14.01
C ASP A 15 -18.93 -1.44 -12.92
N GLN A 16 -18.97 -2.77 -13.07
CA GLN A 16 -18.32 -3.70 -12.14
C GLN A 16 -16.78 -3.55 -12.10
N ALA A 17 -16.16 -3.23 -13.24
CA ALA A 17 -14.71 -2.98 -13.29
C ALA A 17 -14.35 -1.64 -12.64
N GLN A 18 -15.18 -0.61 -12.85
CA GLN A 18 -15.00 0.73 -12.28
C GLN A 18 -15.18 0.72 -10.76
N VAL A 19 -16.22 0.06 -10.23
CA VAL A 19 -16.43 -0.08 -8.78
C VAL A 19 -15.23 -0.75 -8.10
N ARG A 20 -14.68 -1.80 -8.72
CA ARG A 20 -13.50 -2.51 -8.17
C ARG A 20 -12.22 -1.67 -8.24
N LEU A 21 -12.03 -0.89 -9.29
CA LEU A 21 -10.89 0.02 -9.40
C LEU A 21 -11.01 1.15 -8.38
N TYR A 22 -12.20 1.73 -8.23
CA TYR A 22 -12.49 2.76 -7.24
C TYR A 22 -12.23 2.26 -5.81
N GLU A 23 -12.77 1.09 -5.45
CA GLU A 23 -12.55 0.51 -4.13
C GLU A 23 -11.06 0.21 -3.87
N ALA A 24 -10.33 -0.27 -4.88
CA ALA A 24 -8.89 -0.51 -4.77
C ALA A 24 -8.10 0.78 -4.55
N ILE A 25 -8.43 1.85 -5.28
CA ILE A 25 -7.79 3.18 -5.13
C ILE A 25 -8.10 3.74 -3.74
N LEU A 26 -9.37 3.67 -3.29
CA LEU A 26 -9.78 4.16 -1.98
C LEU A 26 -9.04 3.44 -0.85
N ARG A 27 -9.03 2.09 -0.88
CA ARG A 27 -8.29 1.28 0.10
C ARG A 27 -6.81 1.63 0.11
N HIS A 28 -6.19 1.81 -1.05
CA HIS A 28 -4.79 2.19 -1.14
C HIS A 28 -4.52 3.56 -0.51
N THR A 29 -5.32 4.57 -0.85
CA THR A 29 -5.19 5.92 -0.28
C THR A 29 -5.34 5.91 1.24
N VAL A 30 -6.36 5.20 1.75
CA VAL A 30 -6.56 5.08 3.20
C VAL A 30 -5.36 4.42 3.87
N LEU A 31 -4.79 3.36 3.30
CA LEU A 31 -3.60 2.70 3.84
C LEU A 31 -2.37 3.60 3.83
N VAL A 32 -2.16 4.36 2.76
CA VAL A 32 -1.04 5.31 2.64
C VAL A 32 -1.15 6.44 3.67
N MET A 33 -2.37 6.90 3.98
CA MET A 33 -2.59 7.90 5.03
C MET A 33 -2.51 7.32 6.45
N ALA A 34 -2.99 6.10 6.65
CA ALA A 34 -2.98 5.43 7.96
C ALA A 34 -1.56 5.03 8.40
N ALA A 35 -0.73 4.54 7.48
CA ALA A 35 0.63 4.09 7.79
C ALA A 35 1.52 5.15 8.50
N PRO A 36 1.67 6.40 8.01
CA PRO A 36 2.42 7.42 8.71
C PRO A 36 1.76 7.86 10.01
N ALA A 37 0.43 7.84 10.11
CA ALA A 37 -0.27 8.15 11.36
C ALA A 37 0.06 7.12 12.45
N VAL A 38 0.02 5.82 12.14
CA VAL A 38 0.44 4.75 13.07
C VAL A 38 1.91 4.92 13.46
N CYS A 39 2.79 5.24 12.50
CA CYS A 39 4.20 5.48 12.82
C CYS A 39 4.38 6.71 13.72
N ALA A 40 3.60 7.79 13.51
CA ALA A 40 3.67 9.01 14.31
C ALA A 40 3.18 8.79 15.74
N VAL A 41 2.07 8.05 15.91
CA VAL A 41 1.59 7.63 17.23
C VAL A 41 2.62 6.75 17.92
N GLY A 42 3.20 5.78 17.22
CA GLY A 42 4.27 4.93 17.75
C GLY A 42 5.52 5.73 18.15
N ALA A 43 5.90 6.75 17.39
CA ALA A 43 7.01 7.64 17.72
C ALA A 43 6.71 8.52 18.94
N ALA A 44 5.49 9.03 19.05
CA ALA A 44 5.05 9.82 20.20
C ALA A 44 5.03 8.99 21.49
N GLU A 45 4.53 7.75 21.43
CA GLU A 45 4.53 6.82 22.55
C GLU A 45 5.95 6.36 22.92
N ALA A 46 6.78 6.08 21.91
CA ALA A 46 8.17 5.66 22.14
C ALA A 46 9.03 6.81 22.68
N ARG A 47 8.71 8.07 22.36
CA ARG A 47 9.46 9.26 22.82
C ARG A 47 9.65 9.25 24.33
N HIS A 48 8.59 9.04 25.09
CA HIS A 48 8.65 9.03 26.55
C HIS A 48 9.53 7.92 27.14
N ARG A 49 9.76 6.83 26.38
CA ARG A 49 10.52 5.66 26.85
C ARG A 49 11.93 5.57 26.29
N THR A 50 12.23 6.25 25.19
CA THR A 50 13.48 6.09 24.43
C THR A 50 14.33 7.36 24.40
N ASP A 51 13.75 8.50 24.74
CA ASP A 51 14.53 9.71 24.97
C ASP A 51 15.39 9.52 26.23
N SER A 52 16.69 9.42 26.02
CA SER A 52 17.71 9.27 27.06
C SER A 52 18.76 10.38 26.96
N GLN A 53 18.46 11.45 26.21
CA GLN A 53 19.43 12.48 25.89
C GLN A 53 19.91 13.18 27.16
N ALA A 54 21.23 13.38 27.24
CA ALA A 54 21.81 14.22 28.26
C ALA A 54 21.23 15.65 28.16
N PRO A 55 21.12 16.38 29.27
CA PRO A 55 20.60 17.74 29.27
C PRO A 55 21.36 18.65 28.31
N SER A 56 20.66 19.62 27.71
CA SER A 56 21.28 20.61 26.83
C SER A 56 22.42 21.36 27.54
N PRO A 57 23.53 21.68 26.84
CA PRO A 57 24.61 22.46 27.40
C PRO A 57 24.10 23.80 27.93
N THR A 58 24.58 24.22 29.09
CA THR A 58 24.22 25.52 29.69
C THR A 58 25.26 26.60 29.40
N ARG A 59 26.46 26.22 28.95
CA ARG A 59 27.54 27.14 28.60
C ARG A 59 28.28 26.68 27.33
N PRO A 60 28.86 27.61 26.54
CA PRO A 60 29.57 27.26 25.30
C PRO A 60 30.85 26.44 25.51
N ASP A 61 31.50 26.58 26.66
CA ASP A 61 32.75 25.92 27.04
C ASP A 61 32.55 24.59 27.79
N GLN A 62 31.29 24.17 27.98
CA GLN A 62 30.97 22.94 28.68
C GLN A 62 31.47 21.71 27.89
N PRO A 63 32.26 20.81 28.50
CA PRO A 63 32.70 19.59 27.83
C PRO A 63 31.50 18.65 27.59
N PRO A 64 31.51 17.87 26.49
CA PRO A 64 30.43 16.92 26.20
C PRO A 64 30.35 15.85 27.29
N PRO A 65 29.13 15.37 27.63
CA PRO A 65 28.96 14.27 28.57
C PRO A 65 29.63 12.99 28.04
N ALA A 66 30.11 12.14 28.96
CA ALA A 66 30.76 10.88 28.60
C ALA A 66 29.83 9.98 27.75
N GLU A 67 28.54 9.98 28.06
CA GLU A 67 27.49 9.36 27.26
C GLU A 67 26.37 10.38 26.98
N PRO A 68 26.24 10.87 25.73
CA PRO A 68 25.19 11.83 25.35
C PRO A 68 23.76 11.28 25.34
N GLY A 69 23.59 9.96 25.47
CA GLY A 69 22.30 9.30 25.32
C GLY A 69 21.85 9.16 23.86
N MET A 70 20.60 8.71 23.67
CA MET A 70 20.00 8.51 22.35
C MET A 70 18.79 9.42 22.15
N ILE A 71 18.64 9.92 20.92
CA ILE A 71 17.41 10.59 20.50
C ILE A 71 16.24 9.60 20.57
N PRO A 72 15.00 10.08 20.80
CA PRO A 72 13.84 9.21 20.77
C PRO A 72 13.60 8.63 19.39
N LEU A 73 13.00 7.43 19.35
CA LEU A 73 12.63 6.77 18.10
C LEU A 73 11.70 7.66 17.27
N THR A 74 12.18 8.03 16.09
CA THR A 74 11.44 8.80 15.09
C THR A 74 10.58 7.90 14.20
N VAL A 75 9.64 8.52 13.48
CA VAL A 75 8.85 7.84 12.42
C VAL A 75 9.75 7.12 11.41
N ALA A 76 10.87 7.73 11.01
CA ALA A 76 11.80 7.15 10.07
C ALA A 76 12.51 5.91 10.64
N GLU A 77 12.87 5.93 11.93
CA GLU A 77 13.49 4.79 12.62
C GLU A 77 12.51 3.65 12.80
N ILE A 78 11.27 3.94 13.22
CA ILE A 78 10.21 2.93 13.33
C ILE A 78 9.97 2.25 11.98
N LYS A 79 9.90 3.03 10.88
CA LYS A 79 9.79 2.48 9.52
C LYS A 79 10.99 1.59 9.16
N ARG A 80 12.21 2.02 9.49
CA ARG A 80 13.43 1.22 9.23
C ARG A 80 13.43 -0.08 10.02
N LEU A 81 13.09 -0.05 11.31
CA LEU A 81 13.00 -1.24 12.16
C LEU A 81 11.93 -2.21 11.66
N PHE A 82 10.75 -1.70 11.31
CA PHE A 82 9.69 -2.51 10.72
C PHE A 82 10.14 -3.20 9.42
N ASN A 83 10.76 -2.46 8.51
CA ASN A 83 11.29 -3.02 7.26
C ASN A 83 12.46 -3.99 7.47
N ALA A 84 13.23 -3.84 8.55
CA ALA A 84 14.29 -4.76 8.90
C ALA A 84 13.75 -6.07 9.49
N ALA A 85 12.66 -6.00 10.26
CA ALA A 85 11.97 -7.16 10.80
C ALA A 85 11.11 -7.90 9.76
N ALA A 86 10.70 -7.21 8.70
CA ALA A 86 9.94 -7.82 7.62
C ALA A 86 10.80 -8.85 6.84
N PRO A 87 10.28 -10.05 6.52
CA PRO A 87 10.97 -11.03 5.70
C PRO A 87 11.35 -10.42 4.35
N ARG A 88 12.65 -10.35 4.05
CA ARG A 88 13.16 -9.75 2.79
C ARG A 88 13.06 -10.70 1.60
N THR A 89 12.98 -12.00 1.86
CA THR A 89 12.88 -13.04 0.83
C THR A 89 11.61 -13.86 1.04
N PRO A 90 10.64 -13.80 0.11
CA PRO A 90 9.49 -14.67 0.17
C PRO A 90 9.93 -16.13 -0.01
N SER A 91 9.29 -17.05 0.72
CA SER A 91 9.57 -18.49 0.59
C SER A 91 9.25 -18.98 -0.83
N LEU A 92 9.88 -20.08 -1.26
CA LEU A 92 9.58 -20.71 -2.56
C LEU A 92 8.09 -21.06 -2.68
N GLU A 93 7.47 -21.53 -1.60
CA GLU A 93 6.02 -21.80 -1.54
C GLU A 93 5.20 -20.53 -1.78
N HIS A 94 5.59 -19.41 -1.16
CA HIS A 94 4.94 -18.12 -1.35
C HIS A 94 5.05 -17.66 -2.82
N ILE A 95 6.24 -17.76 -3.42
CA ILE A 95 6.47 -17.44 -4.83
C ILE A 95 5.62 -18.34 -5.74
N ALA A 96 5.61 -19.65 -5.50
CA ALA A 96 4.85 -20.62 -6.28
C ALA A 96 3.33 -20.37 -6.17
N HIS A 97 2.84 -20.11 -4.96
CA HIS A 97 1.44 -19.76 -4.70
C HIS A 97 1.03 -18.51 -5.48
N TRP A 98 1.80 -17.42 -5.38
CA TRP A 98 1.49 -16.18 -6.10
C TRP A 98 1.60 -16.34 -7.63
N SER A 99 2.54 -17.14 -8.11
CA SER A 99 2.64 -17.50 -9.53
C SER A 99 1.39 -18.24 -10.01
N ALA A 100 0.93 -19.24 -9.26
CA ALA A 100 -0.29 -19.98 -9.58
C ALA A 100 -1.53 -19.07 -9.55
N TRP A 101 -1.68 -18.25 -8.51
CA TRP A 101 -2.77 -17.28 -8.39
C TRP A 101 -2.79 -16.31 -9.57
N ARG A 102 -1.64 -15.70 -9.92
CA ARG A 102 -1.53 -14.72 -11.01
C ARG A 102 -1.89 -15.35 -12.36
N ARG A 103 -1.38 -16.55 -12.65
CA ARG A 103 -1.71 -17.28 -13.89
C ARG A 103 -3.20 -17.59 -13.99
N ARG A 104 -3.82 -18.06 -12.90
CA ARG A 104 -5.27 -18.29 -12.85
C ARG A 104 -6.07 -17.01 -13.07
N HIS A 105 -5.62 -15.90 -12.49
CA HIS A 105 -6.26 -14.61 -12.67
C HIS A 105 -6.14 -14.08 -14.11
N GLN A 106 -4.94 -14.18 -14.71
CA GLN A 106 -4.70 -13.82 -16.12
C GLN A 106 -5.58 -14.65 -17.06
N ALA A 107 -5.70 -15.96 -16.82
CA ALA A 107 -6.58 -16.82 -17.62
C ALA A 107 -8.05 -16.37 -17.53
N ARG A 108 -8.53 -16.07 -16.32
CA ARG A 108 -9.88 -15.53 -16.10
C ARG A 108 -10.08 -14.20 -16.84
N ALA A 109 -9.15 -13.25 -16.68
CA ALA A 109 -9.23 -11.95 -17.35
C ALA A 109 -9.26 -12.11 -18.88
N ARG A 110 -8.41 -12.97 -19.45
CA ARG A 110 -8.39 -13.29 -20.89
C ARG A 110 -9.72 -13.88 -21.37
N TRP A 111 -10.31 -14.78 -20.58
CA TRP A 111 -11.60 -15.39 -20.92
C TRP A 111 -12.72 -14.36 -20.96
N PHE A 112 -12.86 -13.53 -19.92
CA PHE A 112 -13.88 -12.48 -19.89
C PHE A 112 -13.65 -11.43 -20.98
N HIS A 113 -12.40 -11.04 -21.24
CA HIS A 113 -12.07 -10.12 -22.32
C HIS A 113 -12.42 -10.70 -23.70
N ARG A 114 -12.18 -11.99 -23.93
CA ARG A 114 -12.61 -12.67 -25.16
C ARG A 114 -14.13 -12.73 -25.27
N ARG A 115 -14.83 -13.06 -24.17
CA ARG A 115 -16.29 -13.08 -24.12
C ARG A 115 -16.89 -11.71 -24.45
N ALA A 116 -16.37 -10.65 -23.85
CA ALA A 116 -16.80 -9.28 -24.12
C ALA A 116 -16.58 -8.91 -25.60
N ARG A 117 -15.41 -9.21 -26.16
CA ARG A 117 -15.14 -8.97 -27.59
C ARG A 117 -16.09 -9.72 -28.53
N LEU A 118 -16.40 -10.98 -28.22
CA LEU A 118 -17.38 -11.74 -29.00
C LEU A 118 -18.78 -11.14 -28.90
N ALA A 119 -19.22 -10.75 -27.69
CA ALA A 119 -20.51 -10.10 -27.50
C ALA A 119 -20.64 -8.81 -28.33
N THR A 120 -19.60 -7.95 -28.30
CA THR A 120 -19.57 -6.73 -29.13
C THR A 120 -19.67 -7.06 -30.63
N ALA A 121 -18.95 -8.07 -31.11
CA ALA A 121 -18.98 -8.45 -32.52
C ALA A 121 -20.36 -8.98 -32.97
N TYR A 122 -21.03 -9.77 -32.13
CA TYR A 122 -22.38 -10.26 -32.41
C TYR A 122 -23.42 -9.13 -32.45
N THR A 123 -23.34 -8.17 -31.52
CA THR A 123 -24.23 -7.00 -31.51
C THR A 123 -24.04 -6.08 -32.72
N GLN A 124 -22.87 -6.06 -33.35
CA GLN A 124 -22.62 -5.28 -34.58
C GLN A 124 -23.11 -5.97 -35.86
N LEU A 125 -23.42 -7.28 -35.80
CA LEU A 125 -23.85 -8.08 -36.95
C LEU A 125 -25.36 -8.36 -36.97
N SER A 126 -26.09 -8.08 -35.88
CA SER A 126 -27.56 -8.18 -35.77
C SER A 126 -28.21 -6.81 -35.95
#